data_AF-A0A4Y2L3K0-F1
#
_entry.id   AF-A0A4Y2L3K0-F1
#
_cell.length_a   1.000
_cell.length_b   1.000
_cell.length_c   1.000
_cell.angle_alpha   90.00
_cell.angle_beta   90.00
_cell.angle_gamma   90.00
#
_symmetry.space_group_name_H-M   'P 1'
#
loop_
_entity.id
_entity.type
_entity.pdbx_description
1 polymer ?
#
loop_
_entity_poly.entity_id
_entity_poly.type
_entity_poly.pdbx_seq_one_letter_code
_entity_poly.pdbx_strand_id
1 'polypeptide(L)'
;MHGFTNSSKDRYEFTDYLDNQKTRHCVVSSRAEKPIKIVIKGLPRHTETEEIKEGRIKKAFHVAKVNQLRRFTDKKPLDIFQVHLLKSENLKEIYSLDNLIT
;
A
#
# COMPACT_ATOMS: atom_id res chain seq x y z
N MET A 1 -11.87 -7.73 26.38
CA MET A 1 -11.68 -6.29 26.65
C MET A 1 -10.53 -5.79 25.79
N HIS A 2 -10.66 -4.62 25.15
CA HIS A 2 -9.61 -4.04 24.30
C HIS A 2 -9.01 -2.83 25.02
N GLY A 3 -7.68 -2.80 25.18
CA GLY A 3 -6.93 -1.65 25.67
C GLY A 3 -6.17 -1.00 24.52
N PHE A 4 -6.21 0.33 24.44
CA PHE A 4 -5.50 1.11 23.43
C PHE A 4 -4.34 1.85 24.10
N THR A 5 -3.18 1.89 23.45
CA THR A 5 -1.97 2.55 23.94
C THR A 5 -1.53 3.58 22.92
N ASN A 6 -1.20 4.79 23.36
CA ASN A 6 -0.93 5.92 22.47
C ASN A 6 0.55 6.03 22.08
N SER A 7 1.44 5.37 22.82
CA SER A 7 2.87 5.34 22.56
C SER A 7 3.46 3.95 22.69
N SER A 8 4.66 3.76 22.13
CA SER A 8 5.44 2.53 22.31
C SER A 8 5.78 2.29 23.79
N LYS A 9 6.00 3.35 24.58
CA LYS A 9 6.31 3.26 26.00
C LYS A 9 5.10 2.78 26.80
N ASP A 10 3.94 3.40 26.56
CA ASP A 10 2.66 3.01 27.17
C ASP A 10 2.34 1.54 26.87
N ARG A 11 2.65 1.10 25.64
CA ARG A 11 2.48 -0.31 25.25
C ARG A 11 3.28 -1.25 26.13
N TYR A 12 4.57 -0.94 26.37
CA TYR A 12 5.43 -1.79 27.19
C TYR A 12 4.96 -1.83 28.65
N GLU A 13 4.66 -0.67 29.23
CA GLU A 13 4.15 -0.57 30.61
C GLU A 13 2.82 -1.33 30.78
N PHE A 14 1.92 -1.23 29.80
CA PHE A 14 0.64 -1.92 29.83
C PHE A 14 0.78 -3.44 29.66
N THR A 15 1.65 -3.92 28.76
CA THR A 15 1.90 -5.36 28.62
C THR A 15 2.54 -5.94 29.87
N ASP A 16 3.49 -5.23 30.48
CA ASP A 16 4.17 -5.66 31.71
C ASP A 16 3.17 -5.77 32.88
N TYR A 17 2.25 -4.82 33.00
CA TYR A 17 1.14 -4.91 33.96
C TYR A 17 0.27 -6.16 33.73
N LEU A 18 -0.11 -6.46 32.49
CA LEU A 18 -0.94 -7.63 32.17
C LEU A 18 -0.22 -8.96 32.44
N ASP A 19 1.09 -9.01 32.17
CA ASP A 19 1.95 -10.17 32.49
C ASP A 19 2.03 -10.39 34.01
N ASN A 20 2.22 -9.32 34.79
CA ASN A 20 2.22 -9.37 36.25
C ASN A 20 0.88 -9.86 36.82
N GLN A 21 -0.25 -9.52 36.17
CA GLN A 21 -1.58 -10.02 36.52
C GLN A 21 -1.87 -11.42 35.96
N LYS A 22 -0.91 -12.07 35.29
CA LYS A 22 -1.08 -13.38 34.60
C LYS A 22 -2.28 -13.41 33.66
N THR A 23 -2.63 -12.28 33.08
CA THR A 23 -3.78 -12.14 32.19
C THR A 23 -3.33 -12.41 30.76
N ARG A 24 -3.99 -13.38 30.10
CA ARG A 24 -3.70 -13.70 28.69
C ARG A 24 -4.01 -12.49 27.81
N HIS A 25 -3.03 -12.09 27.00
CA HIS A 25 -3.17 -10.98 26.08
C HIS A 25 -2.40 -11.23 24.78
N CYS A 26 -2.68 -10.43 23.75
CA CYS A 26 -1.97 -10.44 22.48
C CYS A 26 -1.83 -8.99 21.99
N VAL A 27 -0.62 -8.60 21.59
CA VAL A 27 -0.36 -7.26 21.07
C VAL A 27 -0.72 -7.22 19.59
N VAL A 28 -1.73 -6.41 19.25
CA VAL A 28 -2.05 -6.08 17.86
C VAL A 28 -1.36 -4.75 17.56
N SER A 29 -0.34 -4.76 16.72
CA SER A 29 0.27 -3.52 16.23
C SER A 29 -0.76 -2.68 15.49
N SER A 30 -0.61 -1.35 15.53
CA SER A 30 -1.40 -0.49 14.65
C SER A 30 -1.21 -0.99 13.22
N ARG A 31 -2.32 -1.18 12.51
CA ARG A 31 -2.23 -1.62 11.12
C ARG A 31 -1.50 -0.51 10.37
N ALA A 32 -0.29 -0.79 9.91
CA ALA A 32 0.41 0.08 8.97
C ALA A 32 -0.58 0.47 7.87
N GLU A 33 -0.62 1.76 7.56
CA GLU A 33 -1.62 2.27 6.65
C GLU A 33 -1.49 1.56 5.30
N LYS A 34 -2.54 0.81 4.94
CA LYS A 34 -2.49 -0.04 3.75
C LYS A 34 -2.54 0.85 2.52
N PRO A 35 -1.61 0.71 1.56
CA PRO A 35 -1.70 1.43 0.30
C PRO A 35 -2.96 1.02 -0.46
N ILE A 36 -3.54 1.98 -1.18
CA ILE A 36 -4.60 1.74 -2.14
C ILE A 36 -3.99 1.14 -3.39
N LYS A 37 -4.59 0.05 -3.88
CA LYS A 37 -4.14 -0.66 -5.07
C LYS A 37 -5.04 -0.29 -6.23
N ILE A 38 -4.48 0.33 -7.25
CA ILE A 38 -5.15 0.55 -8.53
C ILE A 38 -4.58 -0.39 -9.60
N VAL A 39 -5.38 -0.67 -10.62
CA VAL A 39 -5.00 -1.52 -11.74
C VAL A 39 -5.10 -0.71 -13.03
N ILE A 40 -4.02 -0.67 -13.77
CA ILE A 40 -3.94 -0.06 -15.10
C ILE A 40 -3.89 -1.20 -16.12
N LYS A 41 -4.75 -1.11 -17.15
CA LYS A 41 -4.79 -2.05 -18.28
C LYS A 41 -4.60 -1.28 -19.58
N GLY A 42 -4.18 -1.98 -20.65
CA GLY A 42 -4.08 -1.41 -21.99
C GLY A 42 -2.76 -0.70 -22.30
N LEU A 43 -1.82 -0.69 -21.35
CA LEU A 43 -0.44 -0.27 -21.61
C LEU A 43 0.35 -1.40 -22.29
N PRO A 44 1.31 -1.08 -23.18
CA PRO A 44 2.19 -2.10 -23.77
C PRO A 44 2.86 -2.97 -22.71
N ARG A 45 3.00 -4.27 -23.00
CA ARG A 45 3.65 -5.22 -22.08
C ARG A 45 5.13 -4.92 -21.84
N HIS A 46 5.74 -4.16 -22.75
CA HIS A 46 7.15 -3.77 -22.67
C HIS A 46 7.35 -2.41 -21.98
N THR A 47 6.27 -1.75 -21.54
CA THR A 47 6.34 -0.52 -20.77
C THR A 47 7.09 -0.76 -19.46
N GLU A 48 8.07 0.08 -19.18
CA GLU A 48 8.86 -0.02 -17.96
C GLU A 48 8.05 0.45 -16.75
N THR A 49 8.17 -0.24 -15.63
CA THR A 49 7.43 0.13 -14.41
C THR A 49 7.91 1.47 -13.84
N GLU A 50 9.17 1.84 -14.07
CA GLU A 50 9.69 3.15 -13.66
C GLU A 50 9.07 4.28 -14.50
N GLU A 51 8.81 4.08 -15.78
CA GLU A 51 8.11 5.06 -16.63
C GLU A 51 6.71 5.38 -16.08
N ILE A 52 5.97 4.36 -15.65
CA ILE A 52 4.66 4.53 -15.00
C ILE A 52 4.80 5.23 -13.63
N LYS A 53 5.84 4.87 -12.88
CA LYS A 53 6.09 5.41 -11.54
C LYS A 53 6.56 6.86 -11.57
N GLU A 54 7.27 7.28 -12.62
CA GLU A 54 7.82 8.62 -12.80
C GLU A 54 6.97 9.53 -13.69
N GLY A 55 5.99 8.95 -14.40
CA GLY A 55 5.03 9.67 -15.20
C GLY A 55 4.08 10.56 -14.40
N ARG A 56 2.91 10.80 -14.98
CA ARG A 56 1.94 11.76 -14.43
C ARG A 56 1.42 11.37 -13.05
N ILE A 57 1.43 10.07 -12.74
CA ILE A 57 1.00 9.53 -11.45
C ILE A 57 1.88 10.04 -10.31
N LYS A 58 3.21 10.13 -10.48
CA LYS A 58 4.13 10.64 -9.43
C LYS A 58 3.86 12.09 -9.07
N LYS A 59 3.49 12.89 -10.07
CA LYS A 59 3.30 14.34 -9.92
C LYS A 59 2.04 14.65 -9.12
N ALA A 60 1.02 13.79 -9.21
CA ALA A 60 -0.26 13.99 -8.53
C ALA A 60 -0.45 13.09 -7.29
N PHE A 61 0.23 11.93 -7.22
CA PHE A 61 -0.01 10.92 -6.19
C PHE A 61 1.30 10.37 -5.61
N HIS A 62 1.24 9.98 -4.35
CA HIS A 62 2.36 9.34 -3.70
C HIS A 62 2.41 7.84 -4.04
N VAL A 63 3.21 7.50 -5.05
CA VAL A 63 3.38 6.12 -5.52
C VAL A 63 4.37 5.37 -4.63
N ALA A 64 3.89 4.36 -3.92
CA ALA A 64 4.73 3.46 -3.12
C ALA A 64 5.39 2.37 -3.97
N LYS A 65 4.64 1.78 -4.92
CA LYS A 65 5.12 0.66 -5.73
C LYS A 65 4.38 0.53 -7.04
N VAL A 66 5.07 0.13 -8.11
CA VAL A 66 4.47 -0.33 -9.36
C VAL A 66 4.92 -1.77 -9.60
N ASN A 67 3.98 -2.65 -9.97
CA ASN A 67 4.29 -4.03 -10.37
C ASN A 67 3.57 -4.38 -11.65
N GLN A 68 4.27 -4.96 -12.62
CA GLN A 68 3.62 -5.61 -13.74
C GLN A 68 3.15 -7.01 -13.33
N LEU A 69 1.88 -7.32 -13.57
CA LEU A 69 1.36 -8.65 -13.32
C LEU A 69 1.91 -9.65 -14.33
N ARG A 70 2.03 -10.91 -13.90
CA ARG A 70 2.54 -12.00 -14.73
C ARG A 70 1.54 -13.14 -14.73
N ARG A 71 1.43 -13.84 -15.87
CA ARG A 71 0.67 -15.09 -15.94
C ARG A 71 1.24 -16.09 -14.94
N PHE A 72 0.36 -16.81 -14.25
CA PHE A 72 0.79 -17.76 -13.23
C PHE A 72 1.60 -18.92 -13.81
N THR A 73 1.21 -19.40 -14.99
CA THR A 73 1.77 -20.59 -15.65
C THR A 73 3.16 -20.36 -16.24
N ASP A 74 3.28 -19.44 -17.20
CA ASP A 74 4.52 -19.21 -17.97
C ASP A 74 5.32 -17.98 -17.52
N LYS A 75 4.87 -17.31 -16.45
CA LYS A 75 5.47 -16.09 -15.88
C LYS A 75 5.61 -14.93 -16.88
N LYS A 76 4.93 -15.00 -18.04
CA LYS A 76 5.00 -13.93 -19.03
C LYS A 76 4.34 -12.66 -18.51
N PRO A 77 4.92 -11.47 -18.80
CA PRO A 77 4.35 -10.20 -18.42
C PRO A 77 2.99 -9.99 -19.09
N LEU A 78 2.05 -9.43 -18.33
CA LEU A 78 0.74 -8.99 -18.80
C LEU A 78 0.77 -7.48 -19.06
N ASP A 79 -0.16 -7.02 -19.87
CA ASP A 79 -0.52 -5.61 -20.09
C ASP A 79 -1.32 -5.02 -18.92
N ILE A 80 -1.04 -5.53 -17.72
CA ILE A 80 -1.75 -5.20 -16.49
C ILE A 80 -0.71 -4.79 -15.44
N PHE A 81 -0.82 -3.55 -14.99
CA PHE A 81 0.08 -2.96 -14.01
C PHE A 81 -0.71 -2.65 -12.74
N GLN A 82 -0.12 -2.99 -11.60
CA GLN A 82 -0.68 -2.69 -10.29
C GLN A 82 0.15 -1.60 -9.62
N VAL A 83 -0.49 -0.46 -9.35
CA VAL A 83 0.14 0.68 -8.68
C VAL A 83 -0.40 0.78 -7.26
N HIS A 84 0.52 0.92 -6.31
CA HIS A 84 0.22 1.05 -4.89
C HIS A 84 0.41 2.52 -4.53
N LEU A 85 -0.67 3.18 -4.16
CA LEU A 85 -0.70 4.58 -3.76
C LEU A 85 -0.82 4.67 -2.24
N LEU A 86 -0.01 5.53 -1.61
CA LEU A 86 -0.28 5.92 -0.23
C LEU A 86 -1.51 6.81 -0.18
N LYS A 87 -2.15 6.87 0.99
CA LYS A 87 -3.32 7.72 1.15
C LYS A 87 -2.96 9.20 1.03
N SER A 88 -3.74 9.90 0.22
CA SER A 88 -3.76 11.35 0.08
C SER A 88 -5.20 11.82 -0.15
N GLU A 89 -5.45 13.11 0.10
CA GLU A 89 -6.80 13.68 0.00
C GLU A 89 -7.37 13.61 -1.43
N ASN A 90 -6.49 13.75 -2.43
CA ASN A 90 -6.84 13.79 -3.85
C ASN A 90 -6.98 12.40 -4.51
N LEU A 91 -6.88 11.29 -3.76
CA LEU A 91 -6.89 9.92 -4.31
C LEU A 91 -8.05 9.61 -5.27
N LYS A 92 -9.22 10.22 -5.08
CA LYS A 92 -10.39 9.99 -5.95
C LYS A 92 -10.19 10.52 -7.37
N GLU A 93 -9.33 11.52 -7.53
CA GLU A 93 -9.03 12.16 -8.82
C GLU A 93 -8.21 11.26 -9.74
N ILE A 94 -7.68 10.13 -9.23
CA ILE A 94 -6.91 9.17 -10.03
C ILE A 94 -7.69 8.65 -11.24
N TYR A 95 -9.01 8.52 -11.11
CA TYR A 95 -9.89 8.03 -12.17
C TYR A 95 -10.17 9.09 -13.25
N SER A 96 -9.83 10.35 -12.98
CA SER A 96 -9.97 11.47 -13.92
C SER A 96 -8.68 11.70 -14.73
N LEU A 97 -7.65 10.88 -14.57
CA LEU A 97 -6.43 10.97 -15.37
C LEU A 97 -6.64 10.37 -16.76
N ASP A 98 -6.65 11.23 -17.78
CA ASP A 98 -6.80 10.81 -19.17
C ASP A 98 -5.54 10.15 -19.75
N ASN A 99 -4.35 10.47 -19.22
CA ASN A 99 -3.05 9.95 -19.69
C ASN A 99 -2.09 9.72 -18.51
N LEU A 100 -1.51 8.52 -18.44
CA LEU A 100 -0.66 8.06 -17.34
C LEU A 100 0.84 8.19 -17.63
N ILE A 101 1.21 8.06 -18.90
CA ILE A 101 2.58 8.16 -19.42
C ILE A 101 2.68 9.43 -20.28
N THR A 102 3.84 10.08 -20.29
CA THR A 102 4.11 11.29 -21.09
C THR A 102 4.96 10.93 -22.29
#